data_AF-A0AAQ3Q7G1-F1
#
_entry.id   AF-A0AAQ3Q7G1-F1
#
_cell.length_a   1.000
_cell.length_b   1.000
_cell.length_c   1.000
_cell.angle_alpha   90.00
_cell.angle_beta   90.00
_cell.angle_gamma   90.00
#
_symmetry.space_group_name_H-M   'P 1'
#
loop_
_entity.id
_entity.type
_entity.pdbx_description
1 polymer ?
#
loop_
_entity_poly.entity_id
_entity_poly.type
_entity_poly.pdbx_seq_one_letter_code
_entity_poly.pdbx_strand_id
1 'polypeptide(L)'
;MAKQAGEVSMWFIPLHFSFAFVFPMQRFLQCQLKNSVIAYVSVAALVVHALVTWVCMSKLQFGLTGTTLTLDFSWWVSILGLFGYVTCGGCPDTWKGFSMEAFTSLWEFSRLFTASGVMLWSSLLLSPFLFLRMFLMNQTPESSLFIWCSLEN
;
A
#
# COMPACT_ATOMS: atom_id res chain seq x y z
N MET A 1 1.38 19.67 18.18
CA MET A 1 1.23 18.41 17.44
C MET A 1 -0.01 18.39 16.55
N ALA A 2 -1.23 18.63 17.06
CA ALA A 2 -2.46 18.62 16.23
C ALA A 2 -2.42 19.58 15.01
N LYS A 3 -1.89 20.81 15.18
CA LYS A 3 -1.77 21.78 14.07
C LYS A 3 -0.80 21.32 12.98
N GLN A 4 0.37 20.80 13.35
CA GLN A 4 1.35 20.26 12.41
C GLN A 4 0.85 18.99 11.71
N ALA A 5 0.13 18.12 12.42
CA ALA A 5 -0.51 16.95 11.82
C ALA A 5 -1.57 17.35 10.78
N GLY A 6 -2.34 18.40 11.04
CA GLY A 6 -3.31 18.94 10.08
C GLY A 6 -2.66 19.49 8.81
N GLU A 7 -1.60 20.29 8.95
CA GLU A 7 -0.84 20.81 7.80
C GLU A 7 -0.24 19.70 6.96
N VAL A 8 0.38 18.72 7.62
CA VAL A 8 0.95 17.54 6.96
C VAL A 8 -0.10 16.72 6.24
N SER A 9 -1.27 16.50 6.84
CA SER A 9 -2.37 15.76 6.22
C SER A 9 -2.81 16.34 4.86
N MET A 10 -2.80 17.68 4.72
CA MET A 10 -3.10 18.32 3.43
C MET A 10 -2.06 17.96 2.35
N TRP A 11 -0.77 17.90 2.71
CA TRP A 11 0.32 17.48 1.81
C TRP A 11 0.29 15.99 1.47
N PHE A 12 -0.45 15.18 2.23
CA PHE A 12 -0.65 13.77 1.92
C PHE A 12 -1.75 13.53 0.86
N ILE A 13 -2.57 14.53 0.50
CA ILE A 13 -3.63 14.34 -0.52
C ILE A 13 -3.06 13.89 -1.88
N PRO A 14 -2.03 14.56 -2.44
CA PRO A 14 -1.42 14.12 -3.70
C PRO A 14 -0.78 12.73 -3.62
N LEU A 15 -0.22 12.39 -2.45
CA LEU A 15 0.34 11.06 -2.19
C LEU A 15 -0.72 9.96 -2.33
N HIS A 16 -1.90 10.17 -1.72
CA HIS A 16 -3.00 9.20 -1.82
C HIS A 16 -3.52 9.08 -3.24
N PHE A 17 -3.53 10.18 -4.00
CA PHE A 17 -3.90 10.16 -5.41
C PHE A 17 -2.91 9.30 -6.23
N SER A 18 -1.62 9.39 -5.95
CA SER A 18 -0.60 8.54 -6.56
C SER A 18 -0.89 7.04 -6.37
N PHE A 19 -1.36 6.63 -5.18
CA PHE A 19 -1.74 5.25 -4.88
C PHE A 19 -2.83 4.69 -5.80
N ALA A 20 -3.77 5.54 -6.22
CA ALA A 20 -4.80 5.15 -7.18
C ALA A 20 -4.23 4.72 -8.54
N PHE A 21 -3.03 5.18 -8.92
CA PHE A 21 -2.37 4.82 -10.18
C PHE A 21 -1.33 3.72 -10.01
N VAL A 22 -0.49 3.79 -8.98
CA VAL A 22 0.60 2.82 -8.81
C VAL A 22 0.05 1.43 -8.49
N PHE A 23 -1.03 1.30 -7.70
CA PHE A 23 -1.57 -0.01 -7.35
C PHE A 23 -2.14 -0.78 -8.55
N PRO A 24 -3.00 -0.19 -9.42
CA PRO A 24 -3.44 -0.88 -10.62
C PRO A 24 -2.29 -1.24 -11.57
N MET A 25 -1.30 -0.36 -11.74
CA MET A 25 -0.15 -0.64 -12.62
C MET A 25 0.76 -1.75 -12.10
N GLN A 26 1.04 -1.75 -10.80
CA GLN A 26 1.77 -2.85 -10.16
C GLN A 26 1.01 -4.16 -10.31
N ARG A 27 -0.31 -4.15 -10.07
CA ARG A 27 -1.14 -5.34 -10.22
C ARG A 27 -1.17 -5.84 -11.66
N PHE A 28 -1.26 -4.95 -12.63
CA PHE A 28 -1.20 -5.27 -14.06
C PHE A 28 0.10 -6.01 -14.41
N LEU A 29 1.25 -5.46 -14.02
CA LEU A 29 2.55 -6.09 -14.28
C LEU A 29 2.75 -7.39 -13.48
N GLN A 30 2.20 -7.48 -12.27
CA GLN A 30 2.21 -8.72 -11.47
C GLN A 30 1.40 -9.83 -12.17
N CYS A 31 0.22 -9.52 -12.70
CA CYS A 31 -0.60 -10.49 -13.44
C CYS A 31 0.08 -10.98 -14.73
N GLN A 32 1.03 -10.21 -15.27
CA GLN A 32 1.86 -10.61 -16.42
C GLN A 32 3.17 -11.29 -16.06
N LEU A 33 3.37 -11.61 -14.77
CA LEU A 33 4.61 -12.19 -14.24
C LEU A 33 5.86 -11.30 -14.46
N LYS A 34 5.67 -9.99 -14.71
CA LYS A 34 6.75 -9.00 -14.89
C LYS A 34 7.15 -8.33 -13.58
N ASN A 35 7.18 -9.09 -12.49
CA ASN A 35 7.52 -8.56 -11.17
C ASN A 35 8.97 -8.04 -11.08
N SER A 36 9.87 -8.52 -11.94
CA SER A 36 11.23 -8.01 -12.04
C SER A 36 11.26 -6.51 -12.38
N VAL A 37 10.39 -6.06 -13.29
CA VAL A 37 10.27 -4.64 -13.67
C VAL A 37 9.82 -3.80 -12.47
N ILE A 38 8.84 -4.29 -11.71
CA ILE A 38 8.36 -3.63 -10.50
C ILE A 38 9.49 -3.50 -9.48
N ALA A 39 10.30 -4.56 -9.31
CA ALA A 39 11.44 -4.53 -8.41
C ALA A 39 12.49 -3.50 -8.85
N TYR A 40 12.87 -3.46 -10.13
CA TYR A 40 13.82 -2.48 -10.65
C TYR A 40 13.33 -1.04 -10.50
N VAL A 41 12.07 -0.76 -10.84
CA VAL A 41 11.48 0.58 -10.68
C VAL A 41 11.41 0.97 -9.20
N SER A 42 11.07 0.03 -8.31
CA SER A 42 11.03 0.29 -6.86
C SER A 42 12.41 0.60 -6.29
N VAL A 43 13.44 -0.13 -6.71
CA VAL A 43 14.83 0.16 -6.32
C VAL A 43 15.27 1.53 -6.84
N ALA A 44 14.98 1.85 -8.10
CA ALA A 44 15.28 3.16 -8.67
C ALA A 44 14.57 4.29 -7.90
N ALA A 45 13.28 4.13 -7.61
CA ALA A 45 12.51 5.09 -6.82
C ALA A 45 13.07 5.25 -5.40
N LEU A 46 13.53 4.17 -4.75
CA LEU A 46 14.16 4.23 -3.44
C LEU A 46 15.49 4.99 -3.47
N VAL A 47 16.32 4.77 -4.49
CA VAL A 47 17.58 5.51 -4.66
C VAL A 47 17.30 7.00 -4.86
N VAL A 48 16.33 7.34 -5.73
CA VAL A 48 15.91 8.74 -5.94
C VAL A 48 15.39 9.33 -4.64
N HIS A 49 14.53 8.62 -3.91
CA HIS A 49 14.00 9.07 -2.62
C HIS A 49 15.11 9.36 -1.61
N ALA A 50 16.08 8.45 -1.48
CA ALA A 50 17.21 8.61 -0.56
C ALA A 50 18.08 9.83 -0.93
N LEU A 51 18.39 10.00 -2.21
CA LEU A 51 19.17 11.14 -2.71
C LEU A 51 18.44 12.48 -2.49
N VAL A 52 17.16 12.55 -2.85
CA VAL A 52 16.36 13.77 -2.69
C VAL A 52 16.18 14.09 -1.21
N THR A 53 15.91 13.09 -0.37
CA THR A 53 15.76 13.28 1.08
C THR A 53 17.06 13.77 1.70
N TRP A 54 18.19 13.18 1.31
CA TRP A 54 19.52 13.63 1.74
C TRP A 54 19.75 15.09 1.39
N VAL A 55 19.53 15.50 0.14
CA VAL A 55 19.68 16.90 -0.29
C VAL A 55 18.72 17.82 0.47
N CYS A 56 17.46 17.43 0.62
CA CYS A 56 16.43 18.21 1.29
C CYS A 56 16.75 18.45 2.77
N MET A 57 17.23 17.42 3.47
CA MET A 57 17.59 17.52 4.89
C MET A 57 18.93 18.23 5.12
N SER A 58 19.95 17.93 4.32
CA SER A 58 21.31 18.47 4.50
C SER A 58 21.47 19.90 3.99
N LYS A 59 20.78 20.29 2.91
CA LYS A 59 20.98 21.59 2.26
C LYS A 59 19.84 22.56 2.48
N LEU A 60 18.61 22.07 2.54
CA LEU A 60 17.42 22.92 2.47
C LEU A 60 16.66 23.03 3.80
N GLN A 61 16.96 22.20 4.80
CA GLN A 61 16.39 22.24 6.15
C GLN A 61 14.84 22.32 6.16
N PHE A 62 14.17 21.73 5.15
CA PHE A 62 12.74 21.92 4.90
C PHE A 62 11.79 21.28 5.95
N GLY A 63 12.31 20.75 7.06
CA GLY A 63 11.52 20.16 8.13
C GLY A 63 10.55 19.08 7.65
N LEU A 64 9.43 18.93 8.35
CA LEU A 64 8.45 17.87 8.10
C LEU A 64 7.76 17.98 6.73
N THR A 65 7.53 19.21 6.24
CA THR A 65 6.92 19.48 4.94
C THR A 65 7.83 19.07 3.77
N GLY A 66 9.15 19.25 3.92
CA GLY A 66 10.12 18.80 2.92
C GLY A 66 10.13 17.28 2.77
N THR A 67 9.99 16.56 3.88
CA THR A 67 9.92 15.09 3.89
C THR A 67 8.66 14.59 3.18
N THR A 68 7.51 15.20 3.44
CA THR A 68 6.24 14.81 2.79
C THR A 68 6.27 15.05 1.28
N LEU A 69 6.84 16.17 0.84
CA LEU A 69 7.01 16.49 -0.59
C LEU A 69 7.97 15.53 -1.29
N THR A 70 9.08 15.18 -0.63
CA THR A 70 10.06 14.23 -1.17
C THR A 70 9.47 12.83 -1.31
N LEU A 71 8.64 12.43 -0.35
CA LEU A 71 7.89 11.19 -0.41
C LEU A 71 6.94 11.19 -1.61
N ASP A 72 6.09 12.22 -1.74
CA ASP A 72 5.15 12.35 -2.86
C ASP A 72 5.86 12.26 -4.22
N PHE A 73 6.94 13.02 -4.40
CA PHE A 73 7.75 12.98 -5.62
C PHE A 73 8.24 11.56 -5.96
N SER A 74 8.64 10.78 -4.96
CA SER A 74 9.17 9.44 -5.17
C SER A 74 8.10 8.44 -5.64
N TRP A 75 6.85 8.63 -5.22
CA TRP A 75 5.72 7.85 -5.71
C TRP A 75 5.36 8.21 -7.14
N TRP A 76 5.40 9.48 -7.50
CA TRP A 76 5.23 9.92 -8.89
C TRP A 76 6.32 9.38 -9.82
N VAL A 77 7.58 9.31 -9.36
CA VAL A 77 8.65 8.66 -10.12
C VAL A 77 8.33 7.19 -10.39
N SER A 78 7.78 6.47 -9.40
CA SER A 78 7.36 5.08 -9.58
C SER A 78 6.23 4.94 -10.60
N ILE A 79 5.25 5.86 -10.56
CA ILE A 79 4.15 5.91 -11.54
C ILE A 79 4.70 6.09 -12.95
N LEU A 80 5.56 7.08 -13.15
CA LEU A 80 6.16 7.37 -14.46
C LEU A 80 7.01 6.21 -14.96
N GLY A 81 7.76 5.54 -14.07
CA GLY A 81 8.57 4.37 -14.44
C GLY A 81 7.74 3.18 -14.90
N LEU A 82 6.69 2.82 -14.14
CA LEU A 82 5.82 1.70 -14.50
C LEU A 82 4.97 2.02 -15.73
N PHE A 83 4.38 3.22 -15.80
CA PHE A 83 3.58 3.66 -16.93
C PHE A 83 4.42 3.77 -18.21
N GLY A 84 5.63 4.34 -18.10
CA GLY A 84 6.60 4.42 -19.19
C GLY A 84 6.97 3.04 -19.72
N TYR A 85 7.26 2.08 -18.84
CA TYR A 85 7.54 0.71 -19.28
C TYR A 85 6.39 0.10 -20.09
N VAL A 86 5.15 0.23 -19.60
CA VAL A 86 3.96 -0.32 -20.29
C VAL A 86 3.73 0.35 -21.63
N THR A 87 3.83 1.68 -21.70
CA THR A 87 3.55 2.47 -22.92
C THR A 87 4.68 2.44 -23.95
N CYS A 88 5.94 2.29 -23.55
CA CYS A 88 7.10 2.18 -24.44
C CYS A 88 7.28 0.77 -25.04
N GLY A 89 6.23 -0.06 -25.06
CA GLY A 89 6.26 -1.39 -25.66
C GLY A 89 6.70 -2.51 -24.71
N GLY A 90 6.70 -2.27 -23.39
CA GLY A 90 6.95 -3.33 -22.42
C GLY A 90 5.87 -4.40 -22.41
N CYS A 91 4.63 -4.10 -22.84
CA CYS A 91 3.50 -5.04 -22.81
C CYS A 91 2.64 -4.97 -24.09
N PRO A 92 3.20 -5.25 -25.28
CA PRO A 92 2.52 -4.94 -26.56
C PRO A 92 1.26 -5.79 -26.81
N ASP A 93 1.23 -7.02 -26.31
CA ASP A 93 0.11 -7.94 -26.54
C ASP A 93 -1.13 -7.61 -25.69
N THR A 94 -0.93 -6.89 -24.59
CA THR A 94 -1.94 -6.68 -23.54
C THR A 94 -2.28 -5.21 -23.35
N TRP A 95 -1.35 -4.30 -23.63
CA TRP A 95 -1.59 -2.87 -23.66
C TRP A 95 -1.89 -2.42 -25.08
N LYS A 96 -3.18 -2.24 -25.40
CA LYS A 96 -3.64 -1.68 -26.68
C LYS A 96 -4.06 -0.20 -26.60
N GLY A 97 -3.71 0.46 -25.49
CA GLY A 97 -4.10 1.84 -25.20
C GLY A 97 -5.41 1.94 -24.42
N PHE A 98 -5.89 3.18 -24.25
CA PHE A 98 -7.12 3.47 -23.51
C PHE A 98 -8.36 3.16 -24.36
N SER A 99 -9.31 2.41 -23.80
CA SER A 99 -10.62 2.11 -24.40
C SER A 99 -11.73 2.29 -23.35
N MET A 100 -12.95 2.62 -23.79
CA MET A 100 -14.12 2.73 -22.88
C MET A 100 -14.43 1.43 -22.15
N GLU A 101 -14.16 0.29 -22.77
CA GLU A 101 -14.32 -1.03 -22.15
C GLU A 101 -13.38 -1.23 -20.95
N ALA A 102 -12.20 -0.59 -20.97
CA ALA A 102 -11.27 -0.61 -19.84
C ALA A 102 -11.88 0.08 -18.62
N PHE A 103 -12.68 1.14 -18.80
CA PHE A 103 -13.36 1.82 -17.70
C PHE A 103 -14.50 0.99 -17.09
N THR A 104 -15.21 0.19 -17.90
CA THR A 104 -16.20 -0.77 -17.38
C THR A 104 -15.52 -1.85 -16.54
N SER A 105 -14.37 -2.36 -16.98
CA SER A 105 -13.59 -3.32 -16.19
C SER A 105 -13.04 -2.73 -14.88
N LEU A 106 -12.67 -1.43 -14.89
CA LEU A 106 -12.25 -0.68 -13.70
C LEU A 106 -13.39 -0.52 -12.68
N TRP A 107 -14.63 -0.35 -13.14
CA TRP A 107 -15.80 -0.27 -12.27
C TRP A 107 -16.07 -1.58 -11.53
N GLU A 108 -16.00 -2.72 -12.22
CA GLU A 108 -16.15 -4.03 -11.57
C GLU A 108 -15.00 -4.30 -10.58
N PHE A 109 -13.78 -3.88 -10.91
CA PHE A 109 -12.64 -3.94 -10.00
C PHE A 109 -12.86 -3.10 -8.73
N SER A 110 -13.41 -1.89 -8.84
CA SER A 110 -13.67 -1.03 -7.68
C SER A 110 -14.70 -1.65 -6.72
N ARG A 111 -15.73 -2.34 -7.26
CA ARG A 111 -16.71 -3.10 -6.46
C ARG A 111 -16.04 -4.22 -5.67
N LEU A 112 -15.15 -4.98 -6.31
CA LEU A 112 -14.39 -6.06 -5.67
C LEU A 112 -13.41 -5.51 -4.62
N PHE A 113 -12.72 -4.41 -4.92
CA PHE A 113 -11.84 -3.73 -3.98
C PHE A 113 -12.60 -3.27 -2.73
N THR A 114 -13.79 -2.71 -2.91
CA THR A 114 -14.67 -2.28 -1.81
C THR A 114 -15.08 -3.47 -0.93
N ALA A 115 -15.49 -4.59 -1.54
CA ALA A 115 -15.83 -5.80 -0.79
C ALA A 115 -14.64 -6.37 0.00
N SER A 116 -13.46 -6.43 -0.63
CA SER A 116 -12.21 -6.85 0.04
C SER A 116 -11.81 -5.89 1.16
N GLY A 117 -12.01 -4.58 0.97
CA GLY A 117 -11.72 -3.55 1.96
C GLY A 117 -12.59 -3.68 3.18
N VAL A 118 -13.90 -3.92 3.00
CA VAL A 118 -14.85 -4.18 4.10
C VAL A 118 -14.50 -5.45 4.86
N MET A 119 -14.12 -6.52 4.15
CA MET A 119 -13.66 -7.76 4.77
C MET A 119 -12.43 -7.52 5.65
N LEU A 120 -11.39 -6.86 5.10
CA LEU A 120 -10.16 -6.57 5.83
C LEU A 120 -10.42 -5.65 7.03
N TRP A 121 -11.22 -4.61 6.86
CA TRP A 121 -11.61 -3.70 7.94
C TRP A 121 -12.29 -4.45 9.09
N SER A 122 -13.22 -5.35 8.76
CA SER A 122 -13.94 -6.15 9.75
C SER A 122 -12.98 -7.09 10.49
N SER A 123 -12.05 -7.74 9.77
CA SER A 123 -11.03 -8.59 10.37
C SER A 123 -10.10 -7.82 11.31
N LEU A 124 -9.63 -6.64 10.90
CA LEU A 124 -8.76 -5.79 11.72
C LEU A 124 -9.47 -5.28 12.97
N LEU A 125 -10.71 -4.83 12.85
CA LEU A 125 -11.52 -4.35 13.98
C LEU A 125 -11.74 -5.46 15.01
N LEU A 126 -12.02 -6.70 14.56
CA LEU A 126 -12.29 -7.84 15.45
C LEU A 126 -11.02 -8.46 16.04
N SER A 127 -9.86 -8.30 15.40
CA SER A 127 -8.60 -8.93 15.82
C SER A 127 -8.18 -8.64 17.28
N PRO A 128 -8.18 -7.38 17.81
CA PRO A 128 -7.84 -7.14 19.21
C PRO A 128 -8.87 -7.71 20.19
N PHE A 129 -10.16 -7.73 19.83
CA PHE A 129 -11.20 -8.31 20.67
C PHE A 129 -11.06 -9.84 20.78
N LEU A 130 -10.76 -10.51 19.67
CA LEU A 130 -10.51 -11.96 19.65
C LEU A 130 -9.24 -12.32 20.43
N PHE A 131 -8.17 -11.52 20.27
CA PHE A 131 -6.93 -11.70 21.02
C PHE A 131 -7.14 -11.51 22.52
N LEU A 132 -7.88 -10.47 22.92
CA LEU A 132 -8.23 -10.24 24.32
C LEU A 132 -9.10 -11.37 24.87
N ARG A 133 -10.10 -11.86 24.12
CA ARG A 133 -10.93 -13.00 24.52
C ARG A 133 -10.09 -14.27 24.72
N MET A 134 -9.16 -14.54 23.81
CA MET A 134 -8.24 -15.68 23.91
C MET A 134 -7.30 -15.54 25.12
N PHE A 135 -6.79 -14.33 25.40
CA PHE A 135 -5.97 -14.06 26.57
C PHE A 135 -6.75 -14.24 27.89
N LEU A 136 -7.99 -13.72 27.96
CA LEU A 136 -8.85 -13.89 29.13
C LEU A 136 -9.22 -15.36 29.37
N MET A 137 -9.52 -16.12 28.30
CA MET A 137 -9.78 -17.57 28.38
C MET A 137 -8.52 -18.38 28.73
N ASN A 138 -7.32 -17.83 28.53
CA ASN A 138 -6.06 -18.43 28.97
C ASN A 138 -5.72 -18.08 30.42
N GLN A 139 -6.32 -17.03 30.98
CA GLN A 139 -6.17 -16.64 32.39
C GLN A 139 -7.20 -17.29 33.33
N THR A 140 -8.30 -17.85 32.80
CA THR A 140 -9.25 -18.59 33.62
C THR A 140 -8.66 -19.94 34.06
N PRO A 141 -8.55 -20.24 35.36
CA PRO A 141 -7.94 -21.49 35.84
C PRO A 141 -8.73 -22.77 35.44
N GLU A 142 -9.98 -22.62 35.01
CA GLU A 142 -10.83 -23.75 34.60
C GLU A 142 -10.45 -24.34 33.24
N SER A 143 -9.91 -23.54 32.31
CA SER A 143 -9.44 -24.03 31.01
C SER A 143 -8.13 -24.81 31.13
N SER A 144 -7.25 -24.43 32.07
CA SER A 144 -6.08 -25.25 32.44
C SER A 144 -6.47 -26.58 33.08
N LEU A 145 -7.52 -26.62 33.91
CA LEU A 145 -8.04 -27.87 34.49
C LEU A 145 -8.67 -28.78 33.44
N PHE A 146 -9.37 -28.23 32.45
CA PHE A 146 -9.93 -29.01 31.33
C PHE A 146 -8.87 -29.63 30.42
N ILE A 147 -7.77 -28.92 30.13
CA ILE A 147 -6.66 -29.45 29.33
C ILE A 147 -5.90 -30.54 30.10
N TRP A 148 -5.66 -30.35 31.40
CA TRP A 148 -5.02 -31.37 32.25
C TRP A 148 -5.89 -32.63 32.39
N CYS A 149 -7.20 -32.48 32.64
CA CYS A 149 -8.13 -33.60 32.78
C CYS A 149 -8.31 -34.42 31.48
N SER A 150 -8.11 -33.80 30.31
CA SER A 150 -8.14 -34.50 29.01
C SER A 150 -6.83 -35.17 28.62
N LEU A 151 -5.72 -34.89 29.31
CA LEU A 151 -4.41 -35.55 29.11
C LEU A 151 -4.22 -36.77 30.02
N GLU A 152 -5.03 -36.90 31.08
CA GLU A 152 -4.99 -38.00 32.06
C GLU A 152 -6.00 -39.14 31.81
N ASN A 153 -6.74 -39.10 30.70
CA ASN A 153 -7.69 -40.14 30.29
C ASN A 153 -7.40 -40.64 28.88
#